data_AF-A0A850CRE3-F1
#
_entry.id   AF-A0A850CRE3-F1
#
_cell.length_a   1.000
_cell.length_b   1.000
_cell.length_c   1.000
_cell.angle_alpha   90.00
_cell.angle_beta   90.00
_cell.angle_gamma   90.00
#
_symmetry.space_group_name_H-M   'P 1'
#
loop_
_entity.id
_entity.type
_entity.pdbx_description
1 polymer ?
#
loop_
_entity_poly.entity_id
_entity_poly.type
_entity_poly.pdbx_seq_one_letter_code
_entity_poly.pdbx_strand_id
1 'polypeptide(L)'
;MHAYAEGYELLEKKDIVKDVPGAFKAWSRGTVVRSWLLDLMVKALEDNPHLDDVSDYTNDSGEGRWTVEEAIALGVPMPVISASLFARFASRQPSSPTMQAVAALRGQFGGHQVMSIAEGEELRRKTGDEGSTHPAPAPEQAGSAGHDAANAGPSSGTGSTGGGAPGGGPTSGADDTQS
;
A
#
# COMPACT_ATOMS: atom_id res chain seq x y z
N MET A 1 0.48 2.81 3.99
CA MET A 1 0.80 2.44 2.60
C MET A 1 2.29 2.21 2.45
N HIS A 2 3.15 3.23 2.61
CA HIS A 2 4.59 3.10 2.34
C HIS A 2 5.28 1.97 3.12
N ALA A 3 5.03 1.86 4.43
CA ALA A 3 5.58 0.77 5.24
C ALA A 3 5.18 -0.65 4.76
N TYR A 4 3.97 -0.83 4.22
CA TYR A 4 3.58 -2.12 3.62
C TYR A 4 4.33 -2.37 2.30
N ALA A 5 4.57 -1.32 1.49
CA ALA A 5 5.30 -1.44 0.24
C ALA A 5 6.79 -1.76 0.46
N GLU A 6 7.44 -1.13 1.45
CA GLU A 6 8.81 -1.47 1.84
C GLU A 6 8.91 -2.93 2.31
N GLY A 7 7.93 -3.39 3.10
CA GLY A 7 7.82 -4.79 3.50
C GLY A 7 7.61 -5.73 2.32
N TYR A 8 6.74 -5.37 1.38
CA TYR A 8 6.49 -6.14 0.16
C TYR A 8 7.78 -6.33 -0.65
N GLU A 9 8.50 -5.25 -0.96
CA GLU A 9 9.76 -5.32 -1.73
C GLU A 9 10.80 -6.22 -1.02
N LEU A 10 10.89 -6.13 0.31
CA LEU A 10 11.79 -6.97 1.08
C LEU A 10 11.43 -8.46 1.01
N LEU A 11 10.13 -8.79 1.07
CA LEU A 11 9.67 -10.17 0.98
C LEU A 11 9.90 -10.74 -0.43
N GLU A 12 9.61 -9.98 -1.48
CA GLU A 12 9.86 -10.40 -2.88
C GLU A 12 11.35 -10.70 -3.13
N LYS A 13 12.25 -9.89 -2.58
CA LYS A 13 13.70 -10.11 -2.70
C LYS A 13 14.21 -11.29 -1.90
N LYS A 14 13.47 -11.77 -0.90
CA LYS A 14 13.98 -12.78 0.04
C LYS A 14 13.59 -14.20 -0.39
N ASP A 15 14.61 -14.97 -0.71
CA ASP A 15 14.52 -16.37 -1.15
C ASP A 15 13.77 -17.34 -0.21
N ILE A 16 13.64 -17.05 1.08
CA ILE A 16 12.91 -17.92 2.02
C ILE A 16 11.39 -17.75 1.94
N VAL A 17 10.90 -16.65 1.38
CA VAL A 17 9.47 -16.37 1.27
C VAL A 17 9.05 -16.74 -0.15
N LYS A 18 8.30 -17.84 -0.27
CA LYS A 18 7.89 -18.40 -1.57
C LYS A 18 6.52 -17.93 -2.04
N ASP A 19 5.72 -17.37 -1.13
CA ASP A 19 4.36 -16.91 -1.38
C ASP A 19 4.14 -15.59 -0.62
N VAL A 20 4.56 -14.49 -1.25
CA VAL A 20 4.39 -13.14 -0.70
C VAL A 20 2.91 -12.76 -0.61
N PRO A 21 2.06 -12.96 -1.65
CA PRO A 21 0.62 -12.71 -1.53
C PRO A 21 -0.03 -13.50 -0.37
N GLY A 22 0.33 -14.76 -0.21
CA GLY A 22 -0.12 -15.59 0.90
C GLY A 22 0.31 -15.07 2.27
N ALA A 23 1.51 -14.50 2.39
CA ALA A 23 1.95 -13.85 3.63
C ALA A 23 1.06 -12.65 4.01
N PHE A 24 0.78 -11.76 3.05
CA PHE A 24 -0.14 -10.62 3.27
C PHE A 24 -1.55 -11.09 3.61
N LYS A 25 -2.04 -12.14 2.94
CA LYS A 25 -3.36 -12.75 3.22
C LYS A 25 -3.42 -13.41 4.59
N ALA A 26 -2.33 -14.02 5.05
CA ALA A 26 -2.26 -14.58 6.40
C ALA A 26 -2.33 -13.47 7.46
N TRP A 27 -1.70 -12.32 7.20
CA TRP A 27 -1.71 -11.19 8.15
C TRP A 27 -3.09 -10.54 8.31
N SER A 28 -4.00 -10.68 7.36
CA SER A 28 -5.37 -10.14 7.51
C SER A 28 -6.18 -10.88 8.59
N ARG A 29 -5.69 -12.01 9.11
CA ARG A 29 -6.38 -12.84 10.09
C ARG A 29 -5.57 -12.99 11.38
N GLY A 30 -6.18 -12.62 12.52
CA GLY A 30 -5.62 -12.90 13.85
C GLY A 30 -4.36 -12.10 14.23
N THR A 31 -3.86 -11.22 13.37
CA THR A 31 -2.72 -10.35 13.68
C THR A 31 -3.14 -8.96 14.17
N VAL A 32 -2.18 -8.22 14.73
CA VAL A 32 -2.36 -6.81 15.16
C VAL A 32 -2.47 -5.85 13.98
N VAL A 33 -1.82 -6.16 12.85
CA VAL A 33 -1.76 -5.26 11.68
C VAL A 33 -2.98 -5.38 10.76
N ARG A 34 -3.92 -6.26 11.08
CA ARG A 34 -5.19 -6.41 10.36
C ARG A 34 -5.90 -5.06 10.25
N SER A 35 -6.27 -4.70 9.03
CA SER A 35 -6.87 -3.40 8.74
C SER A 35 -7.50 -3.44 7.35
N TRP A 36 -8.48 -2.57 7.12
CA TRP A 36 -9.05 -2.40 5.77
C TRP A 36 -7.98 -2.09 4.71
N LEU A 37 -6.95 -1.32 5.08
CA LEU A 37 -5.83 -1.04 4.18
C LEU A 37 -5.04 -2.30 3.79
N LEU A 38 -4.85 -3.23 4.73
CA LEU A 38 -4.23 -4.52 4.43
C LEU A 38 -5.12 -5.35 3.49
N ASP A 39 -6.44 -5.33 3.68
CA ASP A 39 -7.37 -6.02 2.80
C ASP A 39 -7.31 -5.49 1.36
N LEU A 40 -7.11 -4.17 1.18
CA LEU A 40 -6.88 -3.58 -0.14
C LEU A 40 -5.56 -4.06 -0.79
N MET A 41 -4.49 -4.19 0.00
CA MET A 41 -3.22 -4.73 -0.49
C MET A 41 -3.36 -6.20 -0.89
N VAL A 42 -4.04 -7.01 -0.06
CA VAL A 42 -4.33 -8.42 -0.39
C VAL A 42 -5.09 -8.52 -1.69
N LYS A 43 -6.13 -7.70 -1.88
CA LYS A 43 -6.88 -7.67 -3.14
C LYS A 43 -5.97 -7.33 -4.33
N ALA A 44 -5.13 -6.30 -4.21
CA ALA A 44 -4.21 -5.91 -5.28
C ALA A 44 -3.25 -7.05 -5.66
N LEU A 45 -2.75 -7.81 -4.67
CA LEU A 45 -1.87 -8.96 -4.90
C LEU A 45 -2.61 -10.22 -5.39
N GLU A 46 -3.91 -10.35 -5.12
CA GLU A 46 -4.73 -11.41 -5.72
C GLU A 46 -4.99 -11.14 -7.20
N ASP A 47 -5.19 -9.86 -7.57
CA ASP A 47 -5.41 -9.43 -8.96
C ASP A 47 -4.09 -9.42 -9.76
N ASN A 48 -3.00 -8.93 -9.15
CA ASN A 48 -1.66 -8.92 -9.73
C ASN A 48 -0.59 -9.31 -8.67
N PRO A 49 -0.19 -10.59 -8.59
CA PRO A 49 0.74 -11.10 -7.57
C PRO A 49 2.11 -10.41 -7.48
N HIS A 50 2.61 -9.90 -8.61
CA HIS A 50 3.96 -9.33 -8.72
C HIS A 50 3.97 -7.84 -9.07
N LEU A 51 2.79 -7.24 -9.26
CA LEU A 51 2.63 -5.84 -9.64
C LEU A 51 3.37 -5.46 -10.95
N ASP A 52 3.58 -6.45 -11.85
CA ASP A 52 4.44 -6.32 -13.04
C ASP A 52 4.04 -5.18 -14.00
N ASP A 53 2.76 -4.80 -14.03
CA ASP A 53 2.21 -3.73 -14.88
C ASP A 53 1.96 -2.42 -14.13
N VAL A 54 2.39 -2.33 -12.87
CA VAL A 54 2.24 -1.15 -12.01
C VAL A 54 3.50 -0.30 -12.06
N SER A 55 3.36 0.96 -12.47
CA SER A 55 4.48 1.92 -12.48
C SER A 55 4.92 2.28 -11.06
N ASP A 56 6.23 2.47 -10.88
CA ASP A 56 6.87 3.04 -9.67
C ASP A 56 6.57 4.54 -9.48
N TYR A 57 6.15 5.24 -10.54
CA TYR A 57 5.70 6.62 -10.48
C TYR A 57 4.43 6.74 -9.62
N THR A 58 4.53 7.49 -8.51
CA THR A 58 3.42 7.62 -7.56
C THR A 58 3.05 9.08 -7.32
N ASN A 59 1.83 9.47 -7.68
CA ASN A 59 1.28 10.79 -7.37
C ASN A 59 0.97 10.95 -5.88
N ASP A 60 0.89 12.20 -5.41
CA ASP A 60 0.38 12.55 -4.08
C ASP A 60 -0.83 13.45 -4.28
N SER A 61 -1.89 13.20 -3.54
CA SER A 61 -3.14 13.96 -3.57
C SER A 61 -3.03 15.30 -2.80
N GLY A 62 -1.90 15.56 -2.14
CA GLY A 62 -1.61 16.78 -1.41
C GLY A 62 -1.78 16.66 0.11
N GLU A 63 -2.47 15.63 0.63
CA GLU A 63 -2.71 15.49 2.07
C GLU A 63 -1.43 15.33 2.87
N GLY A 64 -0.51 14.50 2.36
CA GLY A 64 0.81 14.35 2.95
C GLY A 64 1.62 15.65 2.92
N ARG A 65 1.45 16.48 1.89
CA ARG A 65 2.17 17.75 1.75
C ARG A 65 1.72 18.76 2.79
N TRP A 66 0.42 19.08 2.83
CA TRP A 66 -0.08 20.06 3.79
C TRP A 66 0.15 19.58 5.24
N THR A 67 0.05 18.26 5.49
CA THR A 67 0.33 17.68 6.81
C THR A 67 1.77 17.96 7.25
N VAL A 68 2.75 17.75 6.36
CA VAL A 68 4.17 17.99 6.66
C VAL A 68 4.48 19.48 6.78
N GLU A 69 3.87 20.32 5.95
CA GLU A 69 3.99 21.78 6.04
C GLU A 69 3.47 22.31 7.39
N GLU A 70 2.30 21.86 7.82
CA GLU A 70 1.71 22.24 9.11
C GLU A 70 2.55 21.72 10.29
N ALA A 71 3.06 20.49 10.19
CA ALA A 71 3.95 19.93 11.21
C ALA A 71 5.22 20.76 11.38
N ILE A 72 5.80 21.29 10.30
CA ILE A 72 6.94 22.20 10.35
C ILE A 72 6.54 23.53 11.01
N ALA A 73 5.39 24.10 10.62
CA ALA A 73 4.90 25.36 11.18
C ALA A 73 4.68 25.28 12.71
N LEU A 74 4.18 24.14 13.18
CA LEU A 74 3.92 23.87 14.60
C LEU A 74 5.12 23.29 15.36
N GLY A 75 6.23 22.99 14.70
CA GLY A 75 7.40 22.36 15.32
C GLY A 75 7.15 20.91 15.78
N VAL A 76 6.25 20.18 15.12
CA VAL A 76 5.89 18.79 15.44
C VAL A 76 6.69 17.82 14.57
N PRO A 77 7.44 16.85 15.16
CA PRO A 77 8.22 15.90 14.39
C PRO A 77 7.32 14.84 13.72
N MET A 78 7.38 14.73 12.39
CA MET A 78 6.66 13.71 11.61
C MET A 78 7.57 12.91 10.66
N PRO A 79 8.59 12.20 11.18
CA PRO A 79 9.63 11.57 10.37
C PRO A 79 9.10 10.48 9.40
N VAL A 80 8.12 9.70 9.81
CA VAL A 80 7.56 8.61 8.98
C VAL A 80 6.75 9.17 7.81
N ILE A 81 5.94 10.20 8.06
CA ILE A 81 5.11 10.83 7.02
C ILE A 81 6.00 11.60 6.04
N SER A 82 6.99 12.35 6.54
CA SER A 82 7.92 13.10 5.68
C SER A 82 8.75 12.18 4.80
N ALA A 83 9.29 11.08 5.36
CA ALA A 83 10.02 10.08 4.59
C ALA A 83 9.14 9.46 3.49
N SER A 84 7.92 9.05 3.84
CA SER A 84 6.96 8.48 2.87
C SER A 84 6.59 9.46 1.76
N LEU A 85 6.50 10.76 2.07
CA LEU A 85 6.25 11.80 1.08
C LEU A 85 7.45 12.00 0.14
N PHE A 86 8.66 12.08 0.70
CA PHE A 86 9.87 12.26 -0.11
C PHE A 86 10.19 11.07 -1.00
N ALA A 87 9.86 9.84 -0.59
CA ALA A 87 9.96 8.67 -1.46
C ALA A 87 9.09 8.82 -2.72
N ARG A 88 7.86 9.36 -2.59
CA ARG A 88 7.01 9.65 -3.75
C ARG A 88 7.55 10.78 -4.62
N PHE A 89 8.23 11.77 -4.05
CA PHE A 89 8.89 12.80 -4.86
C PHE A 89 10.07 12.22 -5.64
N ALA A 90 10.84 11.33 -5.01
CA ALA A 90 11.95 10.64 -5.67
C ALA A 90 11.47 9.80 -6.85
N SER A 91 10.34 9.08 -6.74
CA SER A 91 9.84 8.23 -7.83
C SER A 91 9.34 8.99 -9.07
N ARG A 92 9.22 10.31 -8.99
CA ARG A 92 8.85 11.17 -10.13
C ARG A 92 10.04 11.75 -10.87
N GLN A 93 11.25 11.58 -10.33
CA GLN A 93 12.47 12.13 -10.93
C GLN A 93 13.00 11.15 -11.98
N PRO A 94 13.06 11.51 -13.27
CA PRO A 94 13.73 10.68 -14.27
C PRO A 94 15.23 10.52 -13.98
N SER A 95 15.83 11.57 -13.41
CA SER A 95 17.20 11.58 -12.88
C SER A 95 17.23 12.44 -11.62
N SER A 96 18.00 12.01 -10.61
CA SER A 96 18.13 12.73 -9.34
C SER A 96 19.42 13.55 -9.29
N PRO A 97 19.36 14.90 -9.33
CA PRO A 97 20.55 15.74 -9.19
C PRO A 97 21.28 15.52 -7.86
N THR A 98 20.53 15.22 -6.80
CA THR A 98 21.10 14.85 -5.49
C THR A 98 22.01 13.64 -5.62
N MET A 99 21.53 12.57 -6.27
CA MET A 99 22.34 11.36 -6.45
C MET A 99 23.51 11.56 -7.42
N GLN A 100 23.36 12.40 -8.44
CA GLN A 100 24.47 12.80 -9.31
C GLN A 100 25.58 13.53 -8.54
N ALA A 101 25.21 14.49 -7.68
CA ALA A 101 26.17 15.18 -6.82
C ALA A 101 26.85 14.22 -5.84
N VAL A 102 26.09 13.30 -5.23
CA VAL A 102 26.65 12.25 -4.36
C VAL A 102 27.64 11.37 -5.11
N ALA A 103 27.30 10.90 -6.31
CA ALA A 103 28.21 10.09 -7.13
C ALA A 103 29.50 10.86 -7.47
N ALA A 104 29.38 12.13 -7.89
CA ALA A 104 30.53 12.98 -8.18
C ALA A 104 31.43 13.16 -6.95
N LEU A 105 30.87 13.44 -5.76
CA LEU A 105 31.64 13.60 -4.53
C LEU A 105 32.32 12.28 -4.09
N ARG A 106 31.62 11.14 -4.22
CA ARG A 106 32.22 9.82 -3.98
C ARG A 106 33.38 9.53 -4.93
N GLY A 107 33.29 10.00 -6.16
CA GLY A 107 34.40 9.93 -7.12
C GLY A 107 35.57 10.83 -6.73
N GLN A 108 35.30 12.11 -6.46
CA GLN A 108 36.35 13.09 -6.15
C GLN A 108 37.06 12.80 -4.82
N PHE A 109 36.32 12.44 -3.77
CA PHE A 109 36.88 12.20 -2.45
C PHE A 109 37.34 10.75 -2.24
N GLY A 110 36.55 9.79 -2.72
CA GLY A 110 36.77 8.36 -2.44
C GLY A 110 37.34 7.55 -3.60
N GLY A 111 37.57 8.15 -4.77
CA GLY A 111 38.04 7.44 -5.96
C GLY A 111 37.04 6.42 -6.54
N HIS A 112 35.77 6.48 -6.13
CA HIS A 112 34.73 5.59 -6.67
C HIS A 112 34.47 5.88 -8.16
N GLN A 113 34.17 4.85 -8.94
CA GLN A 113 33.77 5.01 -10.34
C GLN A 113 32.50 5.88 -10.43
N VAL A 114 32.54 6.89 -11.30
CA VAL A 114 31.39 7.72 -11.65
C VAL A 114 30.92 7.31 -13.03
N MET A 115 29.65 6.93 -13.13
CA MET A 115 29.03 6.50 -14.38
C MET A 115 28.36 7.67 -15.09
N SER A 116 28.34 7.63 -16.42
CA SER A 116 27.45 8.44 -17.24
C SER A 116 25.98 8.02 -17.05
N ILE A 117 25.05 8.88 -17.50
CA ILE A 117 23.61 8.59 -17.44
C ILE A 117 23.28 7.29 -18.17
N ALA A 118 23.81 7.12 -19.38
CA ALA A 118 23.56 5.93 -20.20
C ALA A 118 24.08 4.64 -19.55
N GLU A 119 25.28 4.67 -18.95
CA GLU A 119 25.82 3.51 -18.21
C GLU A 119 24.94 3.16 -17.00
N GLY A 120 24.44 4.17 -16.28
CA GLY A 120 23.55 3.96 -15.13
C GLY A 120 22.17 3.41 -15.52
N GLU A 121 21.60 3.86 -16.63
CA GLU A 121 20.34 3.34 -17.19
C GLU A 121 20.49 1.90 -17.66
N GLU A 122 21.58 1.59 -18.37
CA GLU A 122 21.89 0.24 -18.81
C GLU A 122 22.00 -0.72 -17.63
N LEU A 123 22.68 -0.29 -16.57
CA LEU A 123 22.80 -1.08 -15.35
C LEU A 123 21.42 -1.33 -14.73
N ARG A 124 20.60 -0.30 -14.53
CA ARG A 124 19.25 -0.45 -13.96
C ARG A 124 18.38 -1.43 -14.74
N ARG A 125 18.45 -1.40 -16.08
CA ARG A 125 17.71 -2.34 -16.93
C ARG A 125 18.17 -3.78 -16.69
N LYS A 126 19.48 -4.03 -16.67
CA LYS A 126 20.03 -5.37 -16.39
C LYS A 126 19.64 -5.88 -15.01
N THR A 127 19.71 -5.03 -13.97
CA THR A 127 19.32 -5.43 -12.62
C THR A 127 17.82 -5.64 -12.49
N GLY A 128 17.00 -4.90 -13.24
CA GLY A 128 15.55 -5.09 -13.31
C GLY A 128 15.17 -6.45 -13.91
N ASP A 129 15.88 -6.88 -14.94
CA ASP A 129 15.67 -8.19 -15.59
C ASP A 129 16.16 -9.37 -14.72
N GLU A 130 17.18 -9.17 -13.87
CA GLU A 130 17.68 -10.20 -12.95
C GLU A 130 16.88 -10.31 -11.64
N GLY A 131 16.18 -9.23 -11.23
CA GLY A 131 15.41 -9.17 -9.99
C GLY A 131 13.98 -9.72 -10.07
N SER A 132 13.46 -9.95 -11.28
CA SER A 132 12.10 -10.45 -11.55
C SER A 132 12.03 -11.97 -11.73
N THR A 133 12.92 -12.74 -11.08
CA THR A 133 12.85 -14.21 -11.09
C THR A 133 11.69 -14.71 -10.23
N HIS A 134 10.45 -14.41 -10.65
CA HIS A 134 9.27 -15.11 -10.17
C HIS A 134 9.19 -16.46 -10.90
N PRO A 135 9.15 -17.59 -10.17
CA PRO A 135 8.84 -18.85 -10.82
C PRO A 135 7.43 -18.73 -11.41
N ALA A 136 7.29 -19.05 -12.70
CA ALA A 136 5.99 -19.03 -13.38
C ALA A 136 4.93 -19.77 -12.53
N PRO A 137 3.69 -19.26 -12.43
CA PRO A 137 2.65 -19.92 -11.67
C PRO A 137 2.49 -21.35 -12.18
N ALA A 138 2.50 -22.31 -11.26
CA ALA A 138 2.26 -23.71 -11.60
C ALA A 138 0.91 -23.82 -12.34
N PRO A 139 0.81 -24.60 -13.44
CA PRO A 139 -0.43 -24.74 -14.17
C PRO A 139 -1.51 -25.26 -13.22
N GLU A 140 -2.55 -24.46 -13.04
CA GLU A 140 -3.72 -24.83 -12.26
C GLU A 140 -4.30 -26.11 -12.87
N GLN A 141 -4.27 -27.22 -12.14
CA GLN A 141 -4.98 -28.41 -12.54
C GLN A 141 -6.47 -28.06 -12.47
N ALA A 142 -7.08 -27.89 -13.63
CA ALA A 142 -8.52 -27.72 -13.79
C ALA A 142 -9.24 -28.94 -13.19
N GLY A 143 -9.58 -28.84 -11.91
CA GLY A 143 -10.45 -29.77 -11.22
C GLY A 143 -11.89 -29.49 -11.61
N SER A 144 -12.44 -30.33 -12.47
CA SER A 144 -13.87 -30.34 -12.80
C SER A 144 -14.69 -30.63 -11.55
N ALA A 145 -15.43 -29.64 -11.05
CA ALA A 145 -16.52 -29.87 -10.12
C ALA A 145 -17.77 -29.17 -10.66
N GLY A 146 -18.54 -29.90 -11.45
CA GLY A 146 -19.94 -29.57 -11.68
C GLY A 146 -20.72 -29.77 -10.38
N HIS A 147 -21.56 -28.79 -10.05
CA HIS A 147 -22.77 -29.01 -9.28
C HIS A 147 -23.82 -28.03 -9.78
N ASP A 148 -24.80 -28.58 -10.49
CA ASP A 148 -26.02 -27.91 -10.89
C ASP A 148 -26.84 -27.51 -9.66
N ALA A 149 -27.48 -26.34 -9.79
CA ALA A 149 -28.38 -25.74 -8.83
C ALA A 149 -29.71 -26.48 -8.73
N ALA A 150 -30.27 -26.60 -7.51
CA ALA A 150 -31.72 -26.69 -7.31
C ALA A 150 -32.16 -26.35 -5.87
N ASN A 151 -33.16 -25.47 -5.81
CA ASN A 151 -34.17 -25.29 -4.75
C ASN A 151 -33.78 -24.80 -3.34
N ALA A 152 -34.16 -23.55 -3.05
CA ALA A 152 -35.26 -23.28 -2.10
C ALA A 152 -35.75 -21.82 -2.22
N GLY A 153 -36.97 -21.65 -2.76
CA GLY A 153 -37.80 -20.45 -2.59
C GLY A 153 -38.58 -20.49 -1.26
N PRO A 154 -39.38 -19.46 -0.95
CA PRO A 154 -39.53 -18.90 0.39
C PRO A 154 -40.68 -19.49 1.21
N SER A 155 -40.59 -19.42 2.54
CA SER A 155 -41.70 -19.70 3.45
C SER A 155 -41.96 -18.51 4.38
N SER A 156 -43.19 -18.03 4.30
CA SER A 156 -43.85 -16.98 5.08
C SER A 156 -43.90 -17.28 6.57
N GLY A 157 -43.85 -16.24 7.41
CA GLY A 157 -44.09 -16.32 8.85
C GLY A 157 -44.51 -14.97 9.42
N THR A 158 -45.82 -14.76 9.51
CA THR A 158 -46.50 -13.60 10.10
C THR A 158 -46.38 -13.58 11.62
N GLY A 159 -46.10 -12.41 12.20
CA GLY A 159 -46.16 -12.18 13.65
C GLY A 159 -46.44 -10.71 13.96
N SER A 160 -47.73 -10.40 14.14
CA SER A 160 -48.26 -9.10 14.54
C SER A 160 -48.30 -8.99 16.06
N THR A 161 -47.79 -7.89 16.63
CA THR A 161 -48.39 -7.22 17.79
C THR A 161 -48.12 -5.72 17.70
N GLY A 162 -49.20 -4.94 17.57
CA GLY A 162 -49.18 -3.49 17.75
C GLY A 162 -49.52 -3.11 19.19
N GLY A 163 -49.18 -1.87 19.56
CA GLY A 163 -49.91 -1.10 20.57
C GLY A 163 -49.04 -0.35 21.59
N GLY A 164 -49.00 0.98 21.47
CA GLY A 164 -48.97 1.88 22.65
C GLY A 164 -47.75 2.77 22.86
N ALA A 165 -47.71 3.93 22.18
CA ALA A 165 -47.16 5.19 22.74
C ALA A 165 -48.33 5.96 23.43
N PRO A 166 -48.16 7.11 24.13
CA PRO A 166 -46.99 8.01 24.19
C PRO A 166 -46.68 8.61 25.59
N GLY A 167 -45.58 9.38 25.70
CA GLY A 167 -45.34 10.22 26.89
C GLY A 167 -44.08 11.09 26.81
N GLY A 168 -44.28 12.38 26.51
CA GLY A 168 -43.59 13.56 27.09
C GLY A 168 -42.08 13.78 26.89
N GLY A 169 -41.71 14.88 26.23
CA GLY A 169 -40.34 15.45 26.15
C GLY A 169 -39.85 16.12 27.46
N PRO A 170 -39.00 17.18 27.46
CA PRO A 170 -38.52 18.01 26.33
C PRO A 170 -37.00 18.38 26.31
N THR A 171 -36.62 18.96 25.17
CA THR A 171 -35.63 20.05 24.90
C THR A 171 -34.15 19.93 25.33
N SER A 172 -33.29 19.92 24.31
CA SER A 172 -31.90 20.38 24.35
C SER A 172 -31.88 21.90 24.56
N GLY A 173 -31.21 22.34 25.63
CA GLY A 173 -30.83 23.72 25.86
C GLY A 173 -29.50 24.04 25.18
N ALA A 174 -29.45 25.20 24.55
CA ALA A 174 -28.23 25.93 24.27
C ALA A 174 -27.68 26.50 25.58
N ASP A 175 -26.36 26.57 25.72
CA ASP A 175 -25.75 27.67 26.45
C ASP A 175 -24.35 27.97 25.91
N ASP A 176 -24.20 29.22 25.51
CA ASP A 176 -22.94 29.92 25.29
C ASP A 176 -22.21 30.08 26.62
N THR A 177 -20.87 30.12 26.59
CA THR A 177 -20.14 31.01 27.50
C THR A 177 -18.80 31.41 26.89
N GLN A 178 -18.67 32.71 26.66
CA GLN A 178 -17.41 33.43 26.52
C GLN A 178 -16.76 33.62 27.90
N SER A 179 -15.43 33.54 27.97
CA SER A 179 -14.51 34.53 28.59
C SER A 179 -13.08 34.07 28.41
#